data_AF-A0A5C6F4P4-F1
#
_entry.id   AF-A0A5C6F4P4-F1
#
_cell.length_a   1.000
_cell.length_b   1.000
_cell.length_c   1.000
_cell.angle_alpha   90.00
_cell.angle_beta   90.00
_cell.angle_gamma   90.00
#
_symmetry.space_group_name_H-M   'P 1'
#
loop_
_entity.id
_entity.type
_entity.pdbx_description
1 polymer ?
#
loop_
_entity_poly.entity_id
_entity_poly.type
_entity_poly.pdbx_seq_one_letter_code
_entity_poly.pdbx_strand_id
1 'polypeptide(L)'
;MEISKLASRVPIFPLFSAVSLLVGWFLPGFYAWTDSDQSRPSPLLWKVPLWSAIASAVFCVALPWLPIGTKTPIDAPPKTMRFSVRSLLMITAGVAVAIPLFAKFPLVLSGIACVGAYAYLIWFCVRNPPHCMAASALIACLILPYAWVVGYDELDRLLPTLAVMIAGMPAFLPAAFLSQLFGQHFQESQWLAFLLTAVELLIGIWMIRLGPKRTIAYLLLVMLNSAVGSLGFYMMCIA
;
A
#
# COMPACT_ATOMS: atom_id res chain seq x y z
N MET A 1 -2.15 0.20 -37.33
CA MET A 1 -1.00 0.18 -36.40
C MET A 1 -1.59 0.08 -34.99
N GLU A 2 -1.48 -1.09 -34.38
CA GLU A 2 -2.33 -1.51 -33.27
C GLU A 2 -1.99 -0.81 -31.94
N ILE A 3 -3.02 -0.29 -31.27
CA ILE A 3 -2.99 0.20 -29.88
C ILE A 3 -2.46 -0.88 -28.92
N SER A 4 -2.59 -2.17 -29.29
CA SER A 4 -2.04 -3.33 -28.57
C SER A 4 -0.52 -3.26 -28.39
N LYS A 5 0.22 -2.74 -29.38
CA LYS A 5 1.68 -2.59 -29.34
C LYS A 5 2.11 -1.36 -28.55
N LEU A 6 1.27 -0.33 -28.45
CA LEU A 6 1.52 0.82 -27.58
C LEU A 6 1.32 0.42 -26.10
N ALA A 7 0.25 -0.31 -25.79
CA ALA A 7 0.00 -0.82 -24.44
C ALA A 7 1.06 -1.85 -23.97
N SER A 8 1.68 -2.59 -24.90
CA SER A 8 2.83 -3.46 -24.62
C SER A 8 4.14 -2.69 -24.38
N ARG A 9 4.19 -1.38 -24.67
CA ARG A 9 5.40 -0.54 -24.55
C ARG A 9 5.31 0.53 -23.48
N VAL A 10 4.14 0.79 -22.88
CA VAL A 10 4.05 1.69 -21.74
C VAL A 10 4.59 0.97 -20.51
N PRO A 11 5.68 1.43 -19.90
CA PRO A 11 6.19 0.83 -18.68
C PRO A 11 5.29 1.27 -17.50
N ILE A 12 4.13 0.61 -17.38
CA ILE A 12 3.10 0.92 -16.37
C ILE A 12 3.69 0.92 -14.96
N PHE A 13 4.63 0.02 -14.66
CA PHE A 13 5.25 -0.07 -13.34
C PHE A 13 6.11 1.16 -12.98
N PRO A 14 7.07 1.61 -13.83
CA PRO A 14 7.72 2.91 -13.65
C PRO A 14 6.76 4.11 -13.56
N LEU A 15 5.63 4.07 -14.28
CA LEU A 15 4.62 5.14 -14.18
C LEU A 15 4.04 5.20 -12.76
N PHE A 16 3.70 4.06 -12.15
CA PHE A 16 3.24 4.03 -10.74
C PHE A 16 4.29 4.60 -9.79
N SER A 17 5.57 4.26 -9.97
CA SER A 17 6.65 4.83 -9.15
C SER A 17 6.75 6.34 -9.32
N ALA A 18 6.71 6.84 -10.56
CA ALA A 18 6.78 8.26 -10.86
C ALA A 18 5.58 9.03 -10.27
N VAL A 19 4.35 8.51 -10.44
CA VAL A 19 3.15 9.10 -9.86
C VAL A 19 3.22 9.10 -8.34
N SER A 20 3.66 8.01 -7.72
CA SER A 20 3.81 7.91 -6.26
C SER A 20 4.80 8.95 -5.72
N LEU A 21 5.91 9.17 -6.43
CA LEU A 21 6.89 10.20 -6.09
C LEU A 21 6.30 11.60 -6.21
N LEU A 22 5.61 11.89 -7.33
CA LEU A 22 4.96 13.18 -7.54
C LEU A 22 3.95 13.47 -6.43
N VAL A 23 3.11 12.49 -6.08
CA VAL A 23 2.16 12.62 -4.98
C VAL A 23 2.86 12.95 -3.67
N GLY A 24 3.93 12.23 -3.33
CA GLY A 24 4.71 12.52 -2.13
C GLY A 24 5.33 13.90 -2.13
N TRP A 25 5.89 14.33 -3.26
CA TRP A 25 6.55 15.63 -3.41
C TRP A 25 5.58 16.82 -3.33
N PHE A 26 4.40 16.70 -3.94
CA PHE A 26 3.39 17.78 -3.98
C PHE A 26 2.59 17.92 -2.68
N LEU A 27 2.69 16.97 -1.76
CA LEU A 27 1.85 16.90 -0.56
C LEU A 27 1.98 18.14 0.35
N PRO A 28 3.19 18.66 0.66
CA PRO A 28 3.34 19.90 1.43
C PRO A 28 2.71 21.10 0.73
N GLY A 29 2.92 21.23 -0.58
CA GLY A 29 2.35 22.31 -1.38
C GLY A 29 0.82 22.25 -1.46
N PHE A 30 0.26 21.03 -1.54
CA PHE A 30 -1.18 20.81 -1.49
C PHE A 30 -1.76 21.25 -0.14
N TYR A 31 -1.11 20.89 0.98
CA TYR A 31 -1.54 21.29 2.31
C TYR A 31 -1.51 22.81 2.50
N ALA A 32 -0.40 23.45 2.12
CA ALA A 32 -0.26 24.91 2.17
C ALA A 32 -1.31 25.63 1.31
N TRP A 33 -1.62 25.10 0.12
CA TRP A 33 -2.66 25.65 -0.75
C TRP A 33 -4.07 25.56 -0.15
N THR A 34 -4.32 24.59 0.73
CA THR A 34 -5.65 24.44 1.36
C THR A 34 -5.90 25.39 2.53
N ASP A 35 -4.93 26.26 2.89
CA ASP A 35 -4.97 27.17 4.06
C ASP A 35 -5.44 26.46 5.33
N SER A 36 -5.12 25.18 5.45
CA SER A 36 -5.54 24.35 6.57
C SER A 36 -4.63 24.60 7.76
N ASP A 37 -5.10 25.40 8.71
CA ASP A 37 -4.52 25.48 10.04
C ASP A 37 -5.07 24.36 10.93
N GLN A 38 -4.28 23.97 11.93
CA GLN A 38 -4.60 22.91 12.90
C GLN A 38 -5.98 23.08 13.56
N SER A 39 -6.41 24.34 13.77
CA SER A 39 -7.70 24.67 14.40
C SER A 39 -8.90 24.55 13.45
N ARG A 40 -8.65 24.53 12.13
CA ARG A 40 -9.67 24.47 11.07
C ARG A 40 -9.16 23.66 9.88
N PRO A 41 -9.12 22.31 9.98
CA PRO A 41 -8.77 21.47 8.86
C PRO A 41 -9.76 21.70 7.71
N SER A 42 -9.23 22.04 6.53
CA SER A 42 -10.05 22.25 5.34
C SER A 42 -10.82 20.97 4.98
N PRO A 43 -12.13 21.05 4.67
CA PRO A 43 -12.90 19.88 4.27
C PRO A 43 -12.38 19.24 2.97
N LEU A 44 -11.58 19.98 2.19
CA LEU A 44 -10.94 19.46 0.98
C LEU A 44 -9.93 18.35 1.29
N LEU A 45 -9.29 18.39 2.45
CA LEU A 45 -8.32 17.40 2.88
C LEU A 45 -8.89 15.99 3.00
N TRP A 46 -10.19 15.86 3.31
CA TRP A 46 -10.90 14.58 3.36
C TRP A 46 -11.61 14.25 2.05
N LYS A 47 -12.12 15.27 1.35
CA LYS A 47 -12.82 15.07 0.08
C LYS A 47 -11.89 14.56 -1.02
N VAL A 48 -10.67 15.06 -1.13
CA VAL A 48 -9.73 14.66 -2.20
C VAL A 48 -9.33 13.18 -2.10
N PRO A 49 -8.90 12.66 -0.94
CA PRO A 49 -8.74 11.22 -0.71
C PRO A 49 -9.98 10.37 -0.99
N LEU A 50 -11.16 10.86 -0.61
CA LEU A 50 -12.41 10.13 -0.83
C LEU A 50 -12.73 10.01 -2.32
N TRP A 51 -12.61 11.11 -3.07
CA TRP A 51 -12.82 11.11 -4.51
C TRP A 51 -11.75 10.29 -5.25
N SER A 52 -10.50 10.30 -4.80
CA SER A 52 -9.45 9.45 -5.38
C SER A 52 -9.71 7.97 -5.11
N ALA A 53 -10.20 7.60 -3.92
CA ALA A 53 -10.64 6.24 -3.61
C ALA A 53 -11.82 5.79 -4.48
N ILE A 54 -12.83 6.66 -4.67
CA ILE A 54 -13.97 6.39 -5.54
C ILE A 54 -13.52 6.21 -7.00
N ALA A 55 -12.72 7.14 -7.53
CA ALA A 55 -12.19 7.07 -8.88
C ALA A 55 -11.37 5.79 -9.10
N SER A 56 -10.64 5.37 -8.07
CA SER A 56 -9.85 4.16 -8.08
C SER A 56 -10.67 2.88 -7.99
N ALA A 57 -11.75 2.88 -7.21
CA ALA A 57 -12.72 1.79 -7.21
C ALA A 57 -13.36 1.64 -8.59
N VAL A 58 -13.76 2.76 -9.22
CA VAL A 58 -14.29 2.79 -10.59
C VAL A 58 -13.25 2.25 -11.58
N PHE A 59 -12.00 2.67 -11.47
CA PHE A 59 -10.91 2.18 -12.31
C PHE A 59 -10.66 0.66 -12.13
N CYS A 60 -10.66 0.17 -10.89
CA CYS A 60 -10.53 -1.26 -10.58
C CYS A 60 -11.70 -2.08 -11.13
N VAL A 61 -12.93 -1.55 -11.07
CA VAL A 61 -14.10 -2.17 -11.70
C VAL A 61 -14.00 -2.15 -13.22
N ALA A 62 -13.38 -1.11 -13.80
CA ALA A 62 -13.18 -0.99 -15.24
C ALA A 62 -12.07 -1.90 -15.81
N LEU A 63 -11.12 -2.30 -14.95
CA LEU A 63 -9.89 -3.03 -15.29
C LEU A 63 -10.09 -4.40 -15.98
N PRO A 64 -11.13 -5.20 -15.67
CA PRO A 64 -11.44 -6.43 -16.40
C PRO A 64 -11.67 -6.18 -17.89
N TRP A 65 -12.32 -5.07 -18.25
CA TRP A 65 -12.66 -4.70 -19.63
C TRP A 65 -11.50 -4.07 -20.41
N LEU A 66 -10.38 -3.73 -19.76
CA LEU A 66 -9.20 -3.25 -20.46
C LEU A 66 -8.53 -4.41 -21.23
N PRO A 67 -8.21 -4.22 -22.53
CA PRO A 67 -7.53 -5.21 -23.37
C PRO A 67 -6.03 -5.26 -23.04
N ILE A 68 -5.69 -5.50 -21.78
CA ILE A 68 -4.32 -5.85 -21.36
C ILE A 68 -4.14 -7.32 -21.72
N GLY A 69 -3.73 -7.55 -22.96
CA GLY A 69 -3.48 -8.88 -23.49
C GLY A 69 -2.32 -9.54 -22.78
N THR A 70 -2.59 -10.42 -21.83
CA THR A 70 -1.64 -11.48 -21.51
C THR A 70 -1.67 -12.45 -22.69
N LYS A 71 -0.59 -12.55 -23.46
CA LYS A 71 -0.34 -13.73 -24.29
C LYS A 71 -0.13 -14.90 -23.33
N THR A 72 -1.22 -15.40 -22.78
CA THR A 72 -1.28 -16.66 -22.06
C THR A 72 -0.96 -17.74 -23.10
N PRO A 73 -0.02 -18.67 -22.84
CA PRO A 73 0.12 -19.85 -23.68
C PRO A 73 -1.25 -20.51 -23.78
N ILE A 74 -1.68 -20.79 -25.00
CA ILE A 74 -3.08 -20.97 -25.42
C ILE A 74 -3.77 -22.24 -24.85
N ASP A 75 -3.11 -23.04 -24.00
CA ASP A 75 -3.62 -24.39 -23.66
C ASP A 75 -3.98 -24.63 -22.18
N ALA A 76 -4.03 -23.61 -21.32
CA ALA A 76 -4.48 -23.80 -19.93
C ALA A 76 -5.95 -23.37 -19.76
N PRO A 77 -6.90 -24.28 -19.45
CA PRO A 77 -8.27 -23.88 -19.16
C PRO A 77 -8.30 -22.89 -17.99
N PRO A 78 -9.14 -21.84 -18.04
CA PRO A 78 -9.26 -20.87 -16.96
C PRO A 78 -9.72 -21.61 -15.70
N LYS A 79 -8.79 -21.83 -14.77
CA LYS A 79 -9.10 -22.45 -13.47
C LYS A 79 -9.88 -21.41 -12.66
N THR A 80 -11.21 -21.41 -12.82
CA THR A 80 -12.12 -20.62 -12.01
C THR A 80 -11.82 -20.94 -10.54
N MET A 81 -11.38 -19.95 -9.79
CA MET A 81 -11.04 -20.09 -8.38
C MET A 81 -12.34 -20.31 -7.61
N ARG A 82 -12.76 -21.57 -7.50
CA ARG A 82 -13.89 -21.96 -6.67
C ARG A 82 -13.43 -21.89 -5.22
N PHE A 83 -13.74 -20.79 -4.55
CA PHE A 83 -13.64 -20.74 -3.10
C PHE A 83 -14.60 -21.78 -2.54
N SER A 84 -14.04 -22.87 -2.03
CA SER A 84 -14.82 -23.87 -1.32
C SER A 84 -15.35 -23.24 -0.04
N VAL A 85 -16.57 -23.59 0.37
CA VAL A 85 -17.13 -23.14 1.66
C VAL A 85 -16.17 -23.47 2.82
N ARG A 86 -15.40 -24.57 2.70
CA ARG A 86 -14.32 -24.91 3.62
C ARG A 86 -13.18 -23.90 3.65
N SER A 87 -12.75 -23.37 2.50
CA SER A 87 -11.70 -22.34 2.47
C SER A 87 -12.21 -21.01 3.00
N LEU A 88 -13.47 -20.66 2.75
CA LEU A 88 -14.10 -19.49 3.37
C LEU A 88 -14.15 -19.63 4.90
N LEU A 89 -14.61 -20.79 5.40
CA LEU A 89 -14.69 -21.10 6.84
C LEU A 89 -13.32 -21.10 7.51
N MET A 90 -12.29 -21.68 6.87
CA MET A 90 -10.91 -21.66 7.38
C MET A 90 -10.34 -20.24 7.43
N ILE A 91 -10.63 -19.39 6.44
CA ILE A 91 -10.23 -17.99 6.45
C ILE A 91 -10.93 -17.25 7.59
N THR A 92 -12.26 -17.39 7.73
CA THR A 92 -13.00 -16.72 8.82
C THR A 92 -12.60 -17.21 10.20
N ALA A 93 -12.32 -18.50 10.38
CA ALA A 93 -11.84 -19.06 11.64
C ALA A 93 -10.42 -18.59 11.96
N GLY A 94 -9.54 -18.54 10.95
CA GLY A 94 -8.19 -17.98 11.09
C GLY A 94 -8.23 -16.51 11.50
N VAL A 95 -9.10 -15.70 10.88
CA VAL A 95 -9.32 -14.30 11.27
C VAL A 95 -9.84 -14.19 12.70
N ALA A 96 -10.83 -15.02 13.07
CA ALA A 96 -11.42 -15.02 14.41
C ALA A 96 -10.42 -15.42 15.51
N VAL A 97 -9.46 -16.31 15.22
CA VAL A 97 -8.39 -16.72 16.16
C VAL A 97 -7.24 -15.71 16.18
N ALA A 98 -6.96 -15.05 15.06
CA ALA A 98 -5.93 -14.03 15.00
C ALA A 98 -6.30 -12.80 15.84
N ILE A 99 -7.57 -12.38 15.82
CA ILE A 99 -8.10 -11.22 16.60
C ILE A 99 -7.73 -11.26 18.10
N PRO A 100 -7.98 -12.36 18.85
CA PRO A 100 -7.59 -12.42 20.27
C PRO A 100 -6.08 -12.58 20.47
N LEU A 101 -5.37 -13.23 19.55
CA LEU A 101 -3.90 -13.33 19.62
C LEU A 101 -3.24 -11.95 19.52
N PHE A 102 -3.81 -11.04 18.72
CA PHE A 102 -3.33 -9.68 18.53
C PHE A 102 -3.38 -8.78 19.78
N ALA A 103 -4.13 -9.16 20.83
CA ALA A 103 -4.28 -8.32 22.03
C ALA A 103 -2.99 -8.17 22.86
N LYS A 104 -1.96 -9.01 22.65
CA LYS A 104 -0.65 -8.91 23.32
C LYS A 104 0.51 -9.29 22.40
N PHE A 105 0.49 -8.87 21.13
CA PHE A 105 1.61 -9.18 20.24
C PHE A 105 2.83 -8.33 20.62
N PRO A 106 4.00 -8.94 20.91
CA PRO A 106 5.20 -8.17 21.22
C PRO A 106 5.71 -7.47 19.96
N LEU A 107 6.00 -6.17 20.08
CA LEU A 107 6.50 -5.31 19.01
C LEU A 107 7.70 -5.93 18.27
N VAL A 108 8.59 -6.61 19.01
CA VAL A 108 9.74 -7.32 18.44
C VAL A 108 9.33 -8.36 17.40
N LEU A 109 8.29 -9.15 17.66
CA LEU A 109 7.88 -10.24 16.78
C LEU A 109 7.19 -9.71 15.52
N SER A 110 6.43 -8.61 15.65
CA SER A 110 5.90 -7.88 14.49
C SER A 110 6.99 -7.24 13.63
N GLY A 111 8.05 -6.71 14.25
CA GLY A 111 9.22 -6.18 13.55
C GLY A 111 9.97 -7.27 12.79
N ILE A 112 10.21 -8.43 13.42
CA ILE A 112 10.84 -9.60 12.76
C ILE A 112 9.99 -10.07 11.58
N ALA A 113 8.67 -10.13 11.73
CA ALA A 113 7.78 -10.51 10.64
C ALA A 113 7.85 -9.53 9.46
N CYS A 114 7.90 -8.22 9.73
CA CYS A 114 8.05 -7.19 8.70
C CYS A 114 9.40 -7.31 7.97
N VAL A 115 10.52 -7.41 8.71
CA VAL A 115 11.84 -7.63 8.12
C VAL A 115 11.88 -8.92 7.29
N GLY A 116 11.25 -9.99 7.79
CA GLY A 116 11.10 -11.26 7.08
C GLY A 116 10.32 -11.11 5.76
N ALA A 117 9.26 -10.29 5.73
CA ALA A 117 8.49 -10.00 4.52
C ALA A 117 9.32 -9.23 3.48
N TYR A 118 10.12 -8.24 3.90
CA TYR A 118 11.06 -7.54 3.03
C TYR A 118 12.15 -8.47 2.49
N ALA A 119 12.76 -9.29 3.35
CA ALA A 119 13.75 -10.29 2.93
C ALA A 119 13.16 -11.27 1.91
N TYR A 120 11.91 -11.70 2.14
CA TYR A 120 11.18 -12.55 1.21
C TYR A 120 10.90 -11.86 -0.13
N LEU A 121 10.56 -10.56 -0.12
CA LEU A 121 10.41 -9.78 -1.35
C LEU A 121 11.73 -9.70 -2.14
N ILE A 122 12.85 -9.40 -1.47
CA ILE A 122 14.18 -9.35 -2.11
C ILE A 122 14.51 -10.70 -2.73
N TRP A 123 14.35 -11.78 -1.96
CA TRP A 123 14.55 -13.14 -2.44
C TRP A 123 13.65 -13.46 -3.66
N PHE A 124 12.40 -13.03 -3.61
CA PHE A 124 11.45 -13.20 -4.71
C PHE A 124 11.88 -12.45 -5.98
N CYS A 125 12.39 -11.21 -5.85
CA CYS A 125 12.92 -10.41 -6.96
C CYS A 125 14.15 -11.07 -7.60
N VAL A 126 15.10 -11.56 -6.79
CA VAL A 126 16.31 -12.23 -7.27
C VAL A 126 15.96 -13.52 -8.01
N ARG A 127 15.01 -14.30 -7.48
CA ARG A 127 14.60 -15.58 -8.08
C ARG A 127 13.73 -15.40 -9.33
N ASN A 128 13.03 -14.28 -9.46
CA ASN A 128 12.08 -14.03 -10.56
C ASN A 128 12.32 -12.66 -11.21
N PRO A 129 13.37 -12.52 -12.06
CA PRO A 129 13.69 -11.27 -12.72
C PRO A 129 12.53 -10.61 -13.52
N PRO A 130 11.62 -11.33 -14.21
CA PRO A 130 10.52 -10.66 -14.91
C PRO A 130 9.51 -9.97 -13.98
N HIS A 131 9.45 -10.37 -12.70
CA HIS A 131 8.56 -9.76 -11.71
C HIS A 131 9.23 -8.64 -10.90
N CYS A 132 10.53 -8.42 -11.08
CA CYS A 132 11.31 -7.43 -10.33
C CYS A 132 10.75 -6.00 -10.50
N MET A 133 10.33 -5.62 -11.71
CA MET A 133 9.74 -4.30 -11.97
C MET A 133 8.40 -4.08 -11.27
N ALA A 134 7.59 -5.14 -11.13
CA ALA A 134 6.32 -5.04 -10.41
C ALA A 134 6.55 -4.95 -8.89
N ALA A 135 7.54 -5.67 -8.38
CA ALA A 135 7.94 -5.62 -6.98
C ALA A 135 8.59 -4.28 -6.61
N SER A 136 9.40 -3.69 -7.49
CA SER A 136 9.96 -2.35 -7.27
C SER A 136 8.87 -1.28 -7.30
N ALA A 137 7.88 -1.39 -8.19
CA ALA A 137 6.71 -0.52 -8.18
C ALA A 137 5.88 -0.68 -6.90
N LEU A 138 5.76 -1.89 -6.34
CA LEU A 138 5.10 -2.11 -5.05
C LEU A 138 5.80 -1.34 -3.94
N ILE A 139 7.12 -1.49 -3.81
CA ILE A 139 7.90 -0.74 -2.82
C ILE A 139 7.80 0.76 -3.05
N ALA A 140 7.84 1.20 -4.32
CA ALA A 140 7.69 2.60 -4.66
C ALA A 140 6.33 3.15 -4.24
N CYS A 141 5.23 2.43 -4.49
CA CYS A 141 3.88 2.82 -4.04
C CYS A 141 3.74 2.82 -2.51
N LEU A 142 4.51 2.00 -1.79
CA LEU A 142 4.51 1.95 -0.32
C LEU A 142 5.29 3.14 0.27
N ILE A 143 6.45 3.48 -0.29
CA ILE A 143 7.41 4.39 0.35
C ILE A 143 7.39 5.80 -0.26
N LEU A 144 7.33 5.94 -1.59
CA LEU A 144 7.50 7.24 -2.26
C LEU A 144 6.43 8.29 -1.93
N PRO A 145 5.18 7.94 -1.57
CA PRO A 145 4.24 8.94 -1.07
C PRO A 145 4.72 9.67 0.19
N TYR A 146 5.70 9.13 0.91
CA TYR A 146 6.34 9.75 2.09
C TYR A 146 7.63 10.52 1.74
N ALA A 147 7.94 10.72 0.46
CA ALA A 147 9.19 11.36 0.04
C ALA A 147 9.37 12.80 0.56
N TRP A 148 8.28 13.52 0.88
CA TRP A 148 8.35 14.86 1.47
C TRP A 148 9.10 14.90 2.80
N VAL A 149 9.17 13.78 3.54
CA VAL A 149 9.88 13.69 4.84
C VAL A 149 11.35 14.08 4.70
N VAL A 150 11.96 13.83 3.53
CA VAL A 150 13.36 14.18 3.26
C VAL A 150 13.61 15.69 3.27
N GLY A 151 12.61 16.49 2.93
CA GLY A 151 12.69 17.96 2.91
C GLY A 151 12.22 18.63 4.20
N TYR A 152 11.99 17.87 5.28
CA TYR A 152 11.48 18.41 6.53
C TYR A 152 12.62 18.98 7.38
N ASP A 153 12.58 20.28 7.70
CA ASP A 153 13.70 20.96 8.38
C ASP A 153 13.98 20.42 9.79
N GLU A 154 12.98 19.84 10.47
CA GLU A 154 13.16 19.21 11.79
C GLU A 154 13.50 17.71 11.72
N LEU A 155 13.84 17.21 10.53
CA LEU A 155 14.12 15.79 10.30
C LEU A 155 15.20 15.26 11.25
N ASP A 156 16.25 16.02 11.56
CA ASP A 156 17.33 15.59 12.45
C ASP A 156 16.85 15.26 13.87
N ARG A 157 15.82 15.97 14.35
CA ARG A 157 15.26 15.76 15.69
C ARG A 157 14.30 14.57 15.73
N LEU A 158 13.61 14.32 14.62
CA LEU A 158 12.61 13.26 14.50
C LEU A 158 13.18 11.98 13.87
N LEU A 159 14.40 12.00 13.31
CA LEU A 159 15.02 10.91 12.56
C LEU A 159 14.97 9.54 13.27
N PRO A 160 15.35 9.41 14.56
CA PRO A 160 15.32 8.10 15.22
C PRO A 160 13.89 7.57 15.41
N THR A 161 12.92 8.45 15.63
CA THR A 161 11.50 8.09 15.77
C THR A 161 10.87 7.78 14.41
N LEU A 162 11.22 8.58 13.40
CA LEU A 162 10.81 8.42 12.01
C LEU A 162 11.39 7.15 11.40
N ALA A 163 12.64 6.77 11.69
CA ALA A 163 13.24 5.56 11.13
C ALA A 163 12.45 4.30 11.48
N VAL A 164 11.92 4.23 12.71
CA VAL A 164 11.05 3.13 13.16
C VAL A 164 9.65 3.25 12.54
N MET A 165 9.10 4.47 12.45
CA MET A 165 7.79 4.69 11.84
C MET A 165 7.79 4.43 10.34
N ILE A 166 8.85 4.77 9.60
CA ILE A 166 8.99 4.56 8.15
C ILE A 166 8.82 3.09 7.78
N ALA A 167 9.30 2.17 8.62
CA ALA A 167 9.13 0.74 8.39
C ALA A 167 7.67 0.25 8.54
N GLY A 168 6.80 1.00 9.23
CA GLY A 168 5.36 0.72 9.38
C GLY A 168 4.45 1.73 8.68
N MET A 169 5.01 2.79 8.08
CA MET A 169 4.30 3.89 7.43
C MET A 169 3.33 3.45 6.34
N PRO A 170 3.66 2.48 5.46
CA PRO A 170 2.77 2.17 4.34
C PRO A 170 1.38 1.69 4.80
N ALA A 171 1.32 0.98 5.93
CA ALA A 171 0.08 0.54 6.55
C ALA A 171 -0.37 1.42 7.73
N PHE A 172 0.11 2.68 7.81
CA PHE A 172 -0.20 3.61 8.89
C PHE A 172 -1.71 3.86 9.03
N LEU A 173 -2.38 4.16 7.91
CA LEU A 173 -3.80 4.45 7.89
C LEU A 173 -4.67 3.25 8.28
N PRO A 174 -4.50 2.04 7.68
CA PRO A 174 -5.28 0.89 8.12
C PRO A 174 -4.96 0.51 9.58
N ALA A 175 -3.72 0.71 10.05
CA ALA A 175 -3.38 0.52 11.46
C ALA A 175 -4.12 1.51 12.36
N ALA A 176 -4.21 2.79 11.99
CA ALA A 176 -4.90 3.82 12.74
C ALA A 176 -6.42 3.56 12.83
N PHE A 177 -7.04 3.13 11.73
CA PHE A 177 -8.47 2.76 11.75
C PHE A 177 -8.74 1.53 12.62
N LEU A 178 -7.89 0.51 12.52
CA LEU A 178 -8.03 -0.68 13.34
C LEU A 178 -7.75 -0.39 14.81
N SER A 179 -6.75 0.43 15.14
CA SER A 179 -6.47 0.81 16.53
C SER A 179 -7.62 1.59 17.15
N GLN A 180 -8.27 2.48 16.40
CA GLN A 180 -9.47 3.18 16.84
C GLN A 180 -10.63 2.22 17.10
N LEU A 181 -10.82 1.19 16.26
CA LEU A 181 -11.85 0.16 16.47
C LEU A 181 -11.59 -0.68 17.73
N PHE A 182 -10.31 -0.90 18.09
CA PHE A 182 -9.91 -1.60 19.31
C PHE A 182 -9.76 -0.68 20.54
N GLY A 183 -9.99 0.63 20.39
CA GLY A 183 -9.82 1.61 21.46
C GLY A 183 -8.37 1.77 21.96
N GLN A 184 -7.38 1.39 21.15
CA GLN A 184 -5.96 1.45 21.52
C GLN A 184 -5.34 2.80 21.17
N HIS A 185 -4.39 3.25 21.99
CA HIS A 185 -3.66 4.48 21.72
C HIS A 185 -2.67 4.27 20.56
N PHE A 186 -2.42 5.33 19.79
CA PHE A 186 -1.63 5.23 18.56
C PHE A 186 -0.22 4.67 18.80
N GLN A 187 0.44 5.10 19.88
CA GLN A 187 1.77 4.61 20.27
C GLN A 187 1.80 3.12 20.63
N GLU A 188 0.71 2.59 21.19
CA GLU A 188 0.60 1.16 21.53
C GLU A 188 0.31 0.30 20.30
N SER A 189 -0.13 0.91 19.20
CA SER A 189 -0.52 0.23 17.96
C SER A 189 0.59 0.10 16.90
N GLN A 190 1.84 0.46 17.22
CA GLN A 190 2.96 0.37 16.28
C GLN A 190 3.19 -1.05 15.74
N TRP A 191 2.99 -2.07 16.59
CA TRP A 191 3.10 -3.48 16.18
C TRP A 191 2.09 -3.85 15.08
N LEU A 192 0.91 -3.21 15.10
CA LEU A 192 -0.14 -3.43 14.12
C LEU A 192 0.26 -2.87 12.75
N ALA A 193 0.89 -1.70 12.73
CA ALA A 193 1.41 -1.11 11.49
C ALA A 193 2.47 -1.99 10.84
N PHE A 194 3.43 -2.54 11.62
CA PHE A 194 4.42 -3.49 11.09
C PHE A 194 3.78 -4.76 10.54
N LEU A 195 2.81 -5.30 11.26
CA LEU A 195 2.15 -6.53 10.85
C LEU A 195 1.31 -6.34 9.59
N LEU A 196 0.56 -5.25 9.50
CA LEU A 196 -0.22 -4.91 8.31
C LEU A 196 0.69 -4.63 7.11
N THR A 197 1.84 -3.96 7.31
CA THR A 197 2.82 -3.75 6.25
C THR A 197 3.38 -5.08 5.75
N ALA A 198 3.69 -6.02 6.66
CA ALA A 198 4.13 -7.36 6.29
C ALA A 198 3.05 -8.11 5.48
N VAL A 199 1.78 -8.01 5.91
CA VAL A 199 0.64 -8.60 5.21
C VAL A 199 0.46 -7.96 3.82
N GLU A 200 0.54 -6.64 3.70
CA GLU A 200 0.44 -5.93 2.41
C GLU A 200 1.57 -6.33 1.45
N LEU A 201 2.79 -6.53 1.95
CA LEU A 201 3.90 -7.03 1.13
C LEU A 201 3.65 -8.46 0.65
N LEU A 202 3.20 -9.36 1.54
CA LEU A 202 2.90 -10.75 1.19
C LEU A 202 1.73 -10.84 0.19
N ILE A 203 0.67 -10.07 0.39
CA ILE A 203 -0.45 -9.97 -0.56
C ILE A 203 0.05 -9.39 -1.88
N GLY A 204 0.91 -8.38 -1.86
CA GLY A 204 1.50 -7.80 -3.06
C GLY A 204 2.29 -8.82 -3.88
N ILE A 205 3.17 -9.60 -3.23
CA ILE A 205 3.90 -10.70 -3.88
C ILE A 205 2.94 -11.73 -4.47
N TRP A 206 1.87 -12.08 -3.74
CA TRP A 206 0.86 -13.00 -4.22
C TRP A 206 0.11 -12.45 -5.44
N MET A 207 -0.29 -11.17 -5.43
CA MET A 207 -0.96 -10.50 -6.56
C MET A 207 -0.06 -10.42 -7.80
N ILE A 208 1.24 -10.16 -7.61
CA ILE A 208 2.24 -10.16 -8.69
C ILE A 208 2.26 -11.52 -9.42
N ARG A 209 2.13 -12.63 -8.68
CA ARG A 209 2.08 -13.98 -9.27
C ARG A 209 0.77 -14.28 -9.99
N LEU A 210 -0.33 -13.66 -9.57
CA LEU A 210 -1.66 -13.89 -10.18
C LEU A 210 -1.85 -13.16 -11.51
N GLY A 211 -0.93 -12.27 -11.90
CA GLY A 211 -0.87 -11.65 -13.21
C GLY A 211 -0.98 -10.11 -13.18
N PRO A 212 -0.70 -9.45 -14.32
CA PRO A 212 -0.49 -8.01 -14.39
C PRO A 212 -1.75 -7.19 -14.08
N LYS A 213 -2.95 -7.64 -14.49
CA LYS A 213 -4.21 -6.93 -14.21
C LYS A 213 -4.46 -6.77 -12.70
N ARG A 214 -4.32 -7.85 -11.94
CA ARG A 214 -4.50 -7.85 -10.48
C ARG A 214 -3.40 -7.07 -9.78
N THR A 215 -2.17 -7.17 -10.30
CA THR A 215 -1.04 -6.39 -9.81
C THR A 215 -1.30 -4.89 -9.94
N ILE A 216 -1.75 -4.41 -11.11
CA ILE A 216 -2.05 -2.99 -11.35
C ILE A 216 -3.15 -2.50 -10.40
N ALA A 217 -4.23 -3.27 -10.25
CA ALA A 217 -5.31 -2.93 -9.32
C ALA A 217 -4.81 -2.81 -7.88
N TYR A 218 -3.95 -3.75 -7.47
CA TYR A 218 -3.37 -3.76 -6.13
C TYR A 218 -2.38 -2.60 -5.92
N LEU A 219 -1.51 -2.31 -6.88
CA LEU A 219 -0.57 -1.18 -6.82
C LEU A 219 -1.29 0.16 -6.69
N LEU A 220 -2.41 0.32 -7.39
CA LEU A 220 -3.26 1.50 -7.30
C LEU A 220 -3.88 1.63 -5.90
N LEU A 221 -4.42 0.54 -5.34
CA LEU A 221 -4.93 0.52 -3.97
C LEU A 221 -3.86 0.89 -2.96
N VAL A 222 -2.67 0.26 -3.05
CA VAL A 222 -1.54 0.52 -2.16
C VAL A 222 -1.08 1.97 -2.27
N MET A 223 -0.93 2.51 -3.48
CA MET A 223 -0.53 3.90 -3.69
C MET A 223 -1.51 4.88 -3.03
N LEU A 224 -2.81 4.64 -3.13
CA LEU A 224 -3.82 5.48 -2.47
C LEU A 224 -3.72 5.39 -0.96
N ASN A 225 -3.68 4.17 -0.41
CA ASN A 225 -3.57 3.96 1.03
C ASN A 225 -2.33 4.69 1.59
N SER A 226 -1.18 4.53 0.93
CA SER A 226 0.06 5.23 1.28
C SER A 226 -0.04 6.74 1.10
N ALA A 227 -0.70 7.24 0.06
CA ALA A 227 -0.88 8.68 -0.16
C ALA A 227 -1.76 9.32 0.91
N VAL A 228 -2.86 8.67 1.29
CA VAL A 228 -3.74 9.15 2.36
C VAL A 228 -3.07 8.99 3.73
N GLY A 229 -2.35 7.88 3.94
CA GLY A 229 -1.54 7.67 5.14
C GLY A 229 -0.44 8.73 5.28
N SER A 230 0.22 9.09 4.18
CA SER A 230 1.23 10.15 4.12
C SER A 230 0.64 11.53 4.43
N LEU A 231 -0.56 11.83 3.92
CA LEU A 231 -1.27 13.06 4.23
C LEU A 231 -1.67 13.14 5.71
N GLY A 232 -2.20 12.04 6.25
CA GLY A 232 -2.51 11.95 7.69
C GLY A 232 -1.27 12.07 8.56
N PHE A 233 -0.14 11.49 8.14
CA PHE A 233 1.13 11.60 8.84
C PHE A 233 1.69 13.03 8.79
N TYR A 234 1.64 13.69 7.64
CA TYR A 234 2.03 15.09 7.47
C TYR A 234 1.26 16.01 8.43
N MET A 235 -0.05 15.81 8.53
CA MET A 235 -0.88 16.53 9.49
C MET A 235 -0.43 16.30 10.93
N MET A 236 -0.04 15.10 11.31
CA MET A 236 0.42 14.84 12.68
C MET A 236 1.80 15.43 13.01
N CYS A 237 2.66 15.63 12.00
CA CYS A 237 4.01 16.17 12.22
C CYS A 237 4.06 17.70 12.24
N ILE A 238 3.13 18.36 11.54
CA ILE A 238 3.06 19.82 11.43
C ILE A 238 1.90 20.38 12.29
N ALA A 239 0.99 19.51 12.76
CA ALA A 239 0.14 19.80 13.91
C ALA A 239 0.94 19.82 15.22
#